data_AF-A0A968G9E9-F1
#
_entry.id   AF-A0A968G9E9-F1
#
_cell.length_a   1.000
_cell.length_b   1.000
_cell.length_c   1.000
_cell.angle_alpha   90.00
_cell.angle_beta   90.00
_cell.angle_gamma   90.00
#
_symmetry.space_group_name_H-M   'P 1'
#
loop_
_entity.id
_entity.type
_entity.pdbx_description
1 polymer ?
#
loop_
_entity_poly.entity_id
_entity_poly.type
_entity_poly.pdbx_seq_one_letter_code
_entity_poly.pdbx_strand_id
1 'polypeptide(L)' 'MAENFYCECCGTKYSSVAQLTNSGCSKSPTKKHVLYEGSEKAQYTCKYCGTKYSSIAQLTNSGCSKSPTKKHVPAR' A
#
# COMPACT_ATOMS: atom_id res chain seq x y z
N MET A 1 -10.10 2.20 19.79
CA MET A 1 -10.28 2.12 18.33
C MET A 1 -8.94 1.68 17.76
N ALA A 2 -8.86 0.51 17.14
CA ALA A 2 -7.61 0.00 16.59
C ALA A 2 -7.51 0.50 15.14
N GLU A 3 -6.72 1.55 14.93
CA GLU A 3 -6.46 2.10 13.60
C GLU A 3 -5.43 1.18 12.94
N ASN A 4 -5.84 0.41 11.92
CA ASN A 4 -4.92 -0.44 11.19
C ASN A 4 -4.13 0.41 10.19
N PHE A 5 -2.81 0.42 10.31
CA PHE A 5 -1.95 1.14 9.39
C PHE A 5 -1.52 0.23 8.25
N TYR A 6 -1.69 0.67 7.02
CA TYR A 6 -1.34 -0.12 5.85
C TYR A 6 -0.14 0.50 5.13
N CYS A 7 0.70 -0.35 4.55
CA CYS A 7 1.73 0.12 3.63
C CYS A 7 1.20 0.15 2.19
N GLU A 8 1.27 1.31 1.53
CA GLU A 8 0.78 1.45 0.15
C GLU A 8 1.61 0.68 -0.89
N CYS A 9 2.84 0.29 -0.59
CA CYS A 9 3.72 -0.45 -1.51
C CYS A 9 3.68 -1.98 -1.34
N CYS A 10 3.42 -2.49 -0.14
CA CYS A 10 3.42 -3.93 0.12
C CYS A 10 2.10 -4.48 0.67
N GLY A 11 1.17 -3.60 1.07
CA GLY A 11 -0.13 -3.96 1.62
C GLY A 11 -0.10 -4.65 2.97
N THR A 12 1.07 -4.68 3.62
CA THR A 12 1.20 -5.19 4.99
C THR A 12 0.42 -4.29 5.93
N LYS A 13 -0.39 -4.93 6.78
CA LYS A 13 -1.09 -4.28 7.90
C LYS A 13 -0.17 -4.22 9.11
N TYR A 14 -0.21 -3.11 9.82
CA TYR A 14 0.55 -2.85 11.02
C TYR A 14 -0.36 -2.25 12.09
N SER A 15 -0.12 -2.63 13.33
CA SER A 15 -0.85 -2.08 14.48
C SER A 15 -0.40 -0.68 14.87
N SER A 16 0.69 -0.16 14.29
CA SER A 16 1.23 1.17 14.57
C SER A 16 2.15 1.66 13.46
N VAL A 17 2.18 2.97 13.21
CA VAL A 17 3.13 3.61 12.28
C VAL A 17 4.57 3.31 12.66
N ALA A 18 4.90 3.32 13.96
CA ALA A 18 6.25 3.01 14.44
C ALA A 18 6.75 1.62 13.97
N GLN A 19 5.87 0.61 13.97
CA GLN A 19 6.21 -0.74 13.48
C GLN A 19 6.44 -0.74 11.97
N LEU A 20 5.65 0.02 11.23
CA LEU A 20 5.78 0.17 9.78
C LEU A 20 7.08 0.90 9.39
N THR A 21 7.45 1.96 10.11
CA THR A 21 8.67 2.75 9.79
C THR A 21 9.94 2.08 10.27
N ASN A 22 9.86 1.27 11.32
CA ASN A 22 11.00 0.51 11.85
C ASN A 22 11.40 -0.67 10.94
N SER A 23 10.48 -1.15 10.10
CA SER A 23 10.75 -2.19 9.11
C SER A 23 11.09 -1.61 7.73
N GLY A 24 11.82 -2.40 6.93
CA GLY A 24 12.13 -2.08 5.54
C GLY A 24 11.16 -2.77 4.58
N CYS A 25 10.78 -2.08 3.50
CA CYS A 25 9.88 -2.63 2.48
C CYS A 25 10.65 -3.09 1.25
N SER A 26 10.86 -4.40 1.10
CA SER A 26 11.51 -4.96 -0.10
C SER A 26 10.70 -4.76 -1.39
N LYS A 27 9.40 -4.46 -1.27
CA LYS A 27 8.52 -4.17 -2.42
C LYS A 27 8.51 -2.70 -2.84
N SER A 28 9.09 -1.80 -2.05
CA SER A 28 9.25 -0.39 -2.40
C SER A 28 10.58 -0.16 -3.12
N PRO A 29 10.64 0.71 -4.15
CA PRO A 29 11.90 1.10 -4.77
C PRO A 29 12.85 1.80 -3.79
N THR A 30 12.29 2.54 -2.83
CA THR A 30 13.02 3.26 -1.79
C THR A 30 13.41 2.39 -0.59
N LYS A 31 13.11 1.07 -0.63
CA LYS A 31 13.27 0.10 0.47
C LYS A 31 12.59 0.49 1.79
N LYS A 32 11.71 1.50 1.79
CA LYS A 32 10.99 1.99 2.96
C LYS A 32 9.50 1.72 2.83
N HIS A 33 8.85 1.37 3.93
CA HIS A 33 7.39 1.35 3.95
C HIS A 33 6.86 2.76 3.81
N VAL A 34 5.81 2.90 3.01
CA VAL A 34 5.09 4.16 2.84
C VAL A 34 3.74 4.00 3.49
N LEU A 35 3.44 4.87 4.44
CA LEU A 35 2.17 4.85 5.18
C LEU A 35 1.04 5.26 4.25
N TYR A 36 0.03 4.41 4.17
CA TYR A 36 -1.25 4.80 3.60
C TYR A 36 -1.97 5.71 4.60
N GLU A 37 -2.02 7.01 4.32
CA GLU A 37 -2.72 8.00 5.14
C GLU A 37 -4.24 8.04 4.87
N GLY A 38 -4.78 7.15 4.04
CA GLY A 38 -6.22 7.05 3.85
C GLY A 38 -6.88 6.14 4.89
N SER A 39 -8.15 6.39 5.19
CA SER A 39 -8.97 5.49 6.04
C SER A 39 -9.21 4.14 5.36
N GLU A 40 -9.65 3.14 6.14
CA GLU A 40 -10.11 1.87 5.57
C GLU A 40 -11.31 2.10 4.66
N LYS A 41 -11.12 1.89 3.35
CA LYS A 41 -12.15 1.99 2.33
C LYS A 41 -12.53 0.59 1.87
N ALA A 42 -13.78 0.38 1.51
CA ALA A 42 -14.22 -0.88 0.92
C ALA A 42 -13.52 -1.19 -0.43
N GLN A 43 -13.02 -0.14 -1.10
CA GLN A 43 -12.33 -0.27 -2.38
C GLN A 43 -11.13 0.68 -2.46
N TYR A 44 -10.02 0.15 -2.95
CA TYR A 44 -8.77 0.85 -3.20
C TYR A 44 -8.49 0.87 -4.69
N THR A 45 -8.23 2.05 -5.23
CA THR A 45 -7.96 2.24 -6.66
C THR A 45 -6.50 2.58 -6.87
N CYS A 46 -5.85 1.98 -7.88
CA CYS A 46 -4.47 2.32 -8.21
C CYS A 46 -4.40 3.68 -8.92
N LYS A 47 -3.55 4.59 -8.44
CA LYS A 47 -3.33 5.93 -9.03
C LYS A 47 -2.82 5.88 -10.48
N TYR A 48 -2.04 4.86 -10.85
CA TYR A 48 -1.39 4.77 -12.15
C TYR A 48 -2.22 4.06 -13.23
N CYS A 49 -2.95 3.01 -12.86
CA CYS A 49 -3.71 2.20 -13.82
C CYS A 49 -5.23 2.23 -13.63
N GLY A 50 -5.74 2.79 -12.53
CA GLY A 50 -7.18 2.85 -12.25
C GLY A 50 -7.80 1.51 -11.81
N THR A 51 -7.00 0.45 -11.63
CA THR A 51 -7.52 -0.84 -11.16
C THR A 51 -8.02 -0.73 -9.72
N LYS A 52 -9.20 -1.29 -9.47
CA LYS A 52 -9.87 -1.28 -8.17
C LYS A 52 -9.72 -2.65 -7.50
N TYR A 53 -9.47 -2.66 -6.20
CA TYR A 53 -9.38 -3.88 -5.39
C TYR A 53 -10.10 -3.66 -4.06
N SER A 54 -10.61 -4.73 -3.46
CA SER A 54 -11.27 -4.65 -2.16
C SER A 54 -10.31 -4.44 -0.98
N SER A 55 -8.99 -4.50 -1.21
CA SER A 55 -7.97 -4.30 -0.15
C SER A 55 -6.62 -3.90 -0.74
N ILE A 56 -5.82 -3.13 0.01
CA ILE A 56 -4.44 -2.75 -0.38
C ILE A 56 -3.55 -3.98 -0.54
N ALA A 57 -3.70 -4.99 0.31
CA ALA A 57 -2.97 -6.26 0.21
C ALA A 57 -3.16 -6.94 -1.16
N GLN A 58 -4.39 -6.97 -1.67
CA GLN A 58 -4.69 -7.54 -3.00
C GLN A 58 -4.08 -6.69 -4.10
N LEU A 59 -4.25 -5.37 -4.01
CA LEU A 59 -3.70 -4.41 -4.97
C LEU A 59 -2.17 -4.51 -5.07
N THR A 60 -1.47 -4.59 -3.95
CA THR A 60 0.01 -4.66 -3.89
C THR A 60 0.57 -6.06 -4.15
N ASN A 61 -0.27 -7.11 -4.07
CA ASN A 61 0.11 -8.45 -4.51
C ASN A 61 0.25 -8.50 -6.04
N SER A 62 -0.65 -7.80 -6.74
CA SER A 62 -0.57 -7.60 -8.19
C SER A 62 0.53 -6.62 -8.61
N GLY A 63 1.01 -6.77 -9.85
CA GLY A 63 1.93 -5.83 -10.49
C GLY A 63 1.18 -4.82 -11.35
N CYS A 64 1.67 -3.57 -11.40
CA CYS A 64 1.09 -2.52 -12.23
C CYS A 64 2.04 -2.13 -13.36
N SER A 65 1.74 -2.51 -14.60
CA SER A 65 2.57 -2.15 -15.75
C SER A 65 2.64 -0.66 -16.05
N LYS A 66 1.63 0.13 -15.61
CA LYS A 66 1.60 1.59 -15.77
C LYS A 66 2.33 2.35 -14.67
N SER A 67 2.75 1.68 -13.61
CA SER A 67 3.48 2.30 -12.52
C SER A 67 4.98 2.24 -12.83
N PRO A 68 5.75 3.32 -12.59
CA PRO A 68 7.20 3.33 -12.80
C PRO A 68 7.92 2.26 -11.97
N THR A 69 7.32 1.83 -10.86
CA THR A 69 7.87 0.82 -9.95
C THR A 69 7.37 -0.59 -10.25
N LYS A 70 6.58 -0.78 -11.31
CA LYS A 70 5.85 -2.03 -11.64
C LYS A 70 4.93 -2.54 -10.51
N LYS A 71 4.61 -1.69 -9.53
CA LYS A 71 3.74 -2.02 -8.38
C LYS A 71 2.54 -1.10 -8.36
N HIS A 72 1.38 -1.62 -7.97
CA HIS A 72 0.22 -0.77 -7.77
C HIS A 72 0.46 0.14 -6.57
N VAL A 73 0.07 1.41 -6.72
CA VAL A 73 0.09 2.40 -5.65
C VAL A 73 -1.35 2.83 -5.42
N PRO A 74 -1.94 2.54 -4.25
CA PRO A 74 -3.29 2.97 -3.92
C PRO A 74 -3.37 4.50 -3.93
N ALA A 75 -4.45 5.01 -4.52
CA ALA A 75 -4.83 6.39 -4.44
C ALA A 75 -5.33 6.69 -3.02
N ARG A 76 -4.94 7.87 -2.52
CA ARG A 76 -5.40 8.43 -1.25
C ARG A 76 -6.77 9.05 -1.42
#